data_AF-A0A9Q1G018-F1
#
_entry.id   AF-A0A9Q1G018-F1
#
_cell.length_a   1.000
_cell.length_b   1.000
_cell.length_c   1.000
_cell.angle_alpha   90.00
_cell.angle_beta   90.00
_cell.angle_gamma   90.00
#
_symmetry.space_group_name_H-M   'P 1'
#
loop_
_entity.id
_entity.type
_entity.pdbx_description
1 polymer ?
#
loop_
_entity_poly.entity_id
_entity_poly.type
_entity_poly.pdbx_seq_one_letter_code
_entity_poly.pdbx_strand_id
1 'polypeptide(L)'
;MKDMLEVKERKINVLQKKIENLQEQLRDKDKQLTNLKDRVKSLQTDSSNTDTALSTLEEALSEKERIIERLKEQREREDRERLEETESYKKENKDLKEKVNSLQAELTEKESSLIDLKEHASSLASSGLKKDSKLKTLEIAIEQKKEECSKLESQLQKAHEAEETARANPEFVDKVKLLEKEVAYYKDESGKSRAEVDRLLEILREVETEKNDKDKKIAELERQAKDPNKKATNVKHNQPVEKKTGLTDSGQHLQLEELMNALEKSRQELDATKQRLSSTQQSLAERDGHLTNLRQERRKQLEEILEMKQQALLAAISEKDANIALLELSASKKKKTQEEVMALKREKDRLMHQLKQQTQSRMKLIADNYDDDHHPPHHLHHPHHPHPQHPQHPQHVQHPHPQHPPHPHPQHPPHPQHAPHPQHPPHPQQPPHPHHRGPARGPPHANHRPSPDQDDEEGIWA
;
A
#
# COMPACT_ATOMS: atom_id res chain seq x y z
N MET A 1 1.31 -146.72 66.85
CA MET A 1 0.31 -145.67 66.53
C MET A 1 0.75 -144.29 67.05
N LYS A 2 1.04 -144.13 68.34
CA LYS A 2 1.36 -142.84 68.99
C LYS A 2 2.35 -141.97 68.18
N ASP A 3 3.50 -142.52 67.83
CA ASP A 3 4.57 -141.81 67.12
C ASP A 3 4.16 -141.34 65.71
N MET A 4 3.26 -142.09 65.04
CA MET A 4 2.67 -141.68 63.75
C MET A 4 1.70 -140.50 63.90
N LEU A 5 1.00 -140.40 65.04
CA LEU A 5 0.19 -139.24 65.36
C LEU A 5 1.08 -138.03 65.67
N GLU A 6 2.16 -138.22 66.43
CA GLU A 6 3.12 -137.16 66.75
C GLU A 6 3.83 -136.60 65.50
N VAL A 7 4.20 -137.46 64.53
CA VAL A 7 4.74 -137.00 63.23
C VAL A 7 3.70 -136.22 62.43
N LYS A 8 2.42 -136.64 62.45
CA LYS A 8 1.32 -135.89 61.81
C LYS A 8 1.07 -134.54 62.49
N GLU A 9 1.09 -134.48 63.81
CA GLU A 9 0.93 -133.27 64.62
C GLU A 9 2.08 -132.28 64.36
N ARG A 10 3.34 -132.74 64.40
CA ARG A 10 4.51 -131.93 64.01
C ARG A 10 4.37 -131.40 62.58
N LYS A 11 3.86 -132.21 61.63
CA LYS A 11 3.62 -131.78 60.24
C LYS A 11 2.48 -130.75 60.13
N ILE A 12 1.40 -130.90 60.89
CA ILE A 12 0.30 -129.93 61.00
C ILE A 12 0.83 -128.59 61.53
N ASN A 13 1.59 -128.61 62.63
CA ASN A 13 2.15 -127.40 63.25
C ASN A 13 3.11 -126.65 62.30
N VAL A 14 3.88 -127.37 61.46
CA VAL A 14 4.72 -126.76 60.41
C VAL A 14 3.88 -126.16 59.28
N LEU A 15 2.79 -126.83 58.88
CA LEU A 15 1.89 -126.31 57.84
C LEU A 15 1.08 -125.09 58.33
N GLN A 16 0.61 -125.09 59.58
CA GLN A 16 -0.04 -123.94 60.23
C GLN A 16 0.89 -122.73 60.24
N LYS A 17 2.12 -122.86 60.75
CA LYS A 17 3.13 -121.78 60.71
C LYS A 17 3.43 -121.28 59.30
N LYS A 18 3.37 -122.15 58.28
CA LYS A 18 3.53 -121.73 56.88
C LYS A 18 2.30 -120.99 56.35
N ILE A 19 1.09 -121.38 56.76
CA ILE A 19 -0.16 -120.68 56.44
C ILE A 19 -0.18 -119.30 57.11
N GLU A 20 0.13 -119.21 58.40
CA GLU A 20 0.21 -117.95 59.18
C GLU A 20 1.19 -116.95 58.53
N ASN A 21 2.40 -117.41 58.18
CA ASN A 21 3.42 -116.61 57.49
C ASN A 21 2.95 -116.16 56.09
N LEU A 22 2.29 -117.04 55.32
CA LEU A 22 1.70 -116.65 54.02
C LEU A 22 0.54 -115.66 54.18
N GLN A 23 -0.29 -115.78 55.23
CA GLN A 23 -1.35 -114.82 55.56
C GLN A 23 -0.79 -113.47 56.05
N GLU A 24 0.37 -113.46 56.71
CA GLU A 24 1.10 -112.24 57.07
C GLU A 24 1.70 -111.55 55.83
N GLN A 25 2.40 -112.32 54.97
CA GLN A 25 2.91 -111.81 53.69
C GLN A 25 1.80 -111.26 52.79
N LEU A 26 0.62 -111.91 52.76
CA LEU A 26 -0.54 -111.42 52.02
C LEU A 26 -1.04 -110.09 52.60
N ARG A 27 -1.26 -110.01 53.93
CA ARG A 27 -1.66 -108.76 54.60
C ARG A 27 -0.68 -107.61 54.36
N ASP A 28 0.62 -107.88 54.32
CA ASP A 28 1.63 -106.86 54.01
C ASP A 28 1.65 -106.48 52.52
N LYS A 29 1.32 -107.40 51.62
CA LYS A 29 1.09 -107.08 50.19
C LYS A 29 -0.17 -106.24 49.99
N ASP A 30 -1.24 -106.51 50.73
CA ASP A 30 -2.47 -105.70 50.68
C ASP A 30 -2.23 -104.26 51.21
N LYS A 31 -1.42 -104.10 52.28
CA LYS A 31 -0.95 -102.78 52.75
C LYS A 31 -0.13 -102.07 51.67
N GLN A 32 0.85 -102.75 51.06
CA GLN A 32 1.67 -102.18 49.98
C GLN A 32 0.82 -101.74 48.78
N LEU A 33 -0.15 -102.57 48.39
CA LEU A 33 -1.07 -102.31 47.28
C LEU A 33 -2.03 -101.14 47.59
N THR A 34 -2.46 -100.99 48.85
CA THR A 34 -3.26 -99.84 49.32
C THR A 34 -2.43 -98.55 49.27
N ASN A 35 -1.22 -98.56 49.84
CA ASN A 35 -0.32 -97.39 49.81
C ASN A 35 0.02 -96.95 48.37
N LEU A 36 0.17 -97.91 47.45
CA LEU A 36 0.38 -97.62 46.02
C LEU A 36 -0.86 -97.01 45.36
N LYS A 37 -2.08 -97.50 45.66
CA LYS A 37 -3.34 -96.90 45.17
C LYS A 37 -3.48 -95.45 45.63
N ASP A 38 -3.19 -95.15 46.90
CA ASP A 38 -3.34 -93.79 47.43
C ASP A 38 -2.26 -92.84 46.89
N ARG A 39 -1.03 -93.34 46.65
CA ARG A 39 -0.02 -92.59 45.90
C ARG A 39 -0.44 -92.30 44.45
N VAL A 40 -1.09 -93.25 43.77
CA VAL A 40 -1.62 -93.04 42.41
C VAL A 40 -2.73 -91.99 42.41
N LYS A 41 -3.65 -92.00 43.38
CA LYS A 41 -4.67 -90.94 43.54
C LYS A 41 -4.03 -89.56 43.71
N SER A 42 -3.03 -89.43 44.59
CA SER A 42 -2.30 -88.16 44.78
C SER A 42 -1.74 -87.66 43.45
N LEU A 43 -0.99 -88.51 42.74
CA LEU A 43 -0.39 -88.16 41.44
C LEU A 43 -1.43 -87.80 40.37
N GLN A 44 -2.63 -88.38 40.41
CA GLN A 44 -3.74 -87.99 39.53
C GLN A 44 -4.30 -86.61 39.89
N THR A 45 -4.43 -86.28 41.17
CA THR A 45 -4.78 -84.93 41.63
C THR A 45 -3.69 -83.92 41.26
N ASP A 46 -2.43 -84.26 41.48
CA ASP A 46 -1.28 -83.41 41.14
C ASP A 46 -1.17 -83.16 39.62
N SER A 47 -1.48 -84.17 38.78
CA SER A 47 -1.62 -84.01 37.33
C SER A 47 -2.75 -83.03 36.99
N SER A 48 -3.96 -83.29 37.49
CA SER A 48 -5.14 -82.43 37.22
C SER A 48 -4.93 -80.97 37.64
N ASN A 49 -4.20 -80.75 38.74
CA ASN A 49 -3.79 -79.42 39.19
C ASN A 49 -2.76 -78.78 38.23
N THR A 50 -1.83 -79.57 37.70
CA THR A 50 -0.83 -79.14 36.70
C THR A 50 -1.50 -78.78 35.38
N ASP A 51 -2.42 -79.61 34.89
CA ASP A 51 -3.18 -79.39 33.66
C ASP A 51 -4.01 -78.09 33.74
N THR A 52 -4.63 -77.83 34.90
CA THR A 52 -5.36 -76.58 35.19
C THR A 52 -4.42 -75.37 35.21
N ALA A 53 -3.22 -75.50 35.79
CA ALA A 53 -2.23 -74.44 35.82
C ALA A 53 -1.64 -74.14 34.44
N LEU A 54 -1.43 -75.16 33.60
CA LEU A 54 -0.97 -74.99 32.21
C LEU A 54 -2.01 -74.23 31.39
N SER A 55 -3.29 -74.64 31.42
CA SER A 55 -4.38 -73.94 30.74
C SER A 55 -4.49 -72.47 31.18
N THR A 56 -4.35 -72.19 32.49
CA THR A 56 -4.32 -70.82 33.02
C THR A 56 -3.14 -70.00 32.47
N LEU A 57 -1.97 -70.62 32.27
CA LEU A 57 -0.80 -69.97 31.69
C LEU A 57 -0.94 -69.75 30.17
N GLU A 58 -1.57 -70.67 29.45
CA GLU A 58 -1.86 -70.55 28.01
C GLU A 58 -2.83 -69.39 27.74
N GLU A 59 -3.90 -69.26 28.52
CA GLU A 59 -4.81 -68.11 28.45
C GLU A 59 -4.09 -66.78 28.76
N ALA A 60 -3.25 -66.77 29.80
CA ALA A 60 -2.47 -65.59 30.19
C ALA A 60 -1.37 -65.21 29.17
N LEU A 61 -0.88 -66.18 28.39
CA LEU A 61 0.03 -65.92 27.26
C LEU A 61 -0.75 -65.36 26.07
N SER A 62 -1.89 -65.96 25.69
CA SER A 62 -2.71 -65.48 24.57
C SER A 62 -3.23 -64.06 24.79
N GLU A 63 -3.63 -63.68 26.02
CA GLU A 63 -4.01 -62.29 26.29
C GLU A 63 -2.81 -61.34 26.26
N LYS A 64 -1.60 -61.78 26.67
CA LYS A 64 -0.37 -60.99 26.48
C LYS A 64 -0.06 -60.77 25.00
N GLU A 65 -0.24 -61.76 24.15
CA GLU A 65 -0.08 -61.62 22.69
C GLU A 65 -1.07 -60.60 22.13
N ARG A 66 -2.36 -60.64 22.54
CA ARG A 66 -3.35 -59.60 22.17
C ARG A 66 -3.01 -58.21 22.71
N ILE A 67 -2.36 -58.10 23.87
CA ILE A 67 -1.89 -56.81 24.40
C ILE A 67 -0.71 -56.30 23.56
N ILE A 68 0.25 -57.18 23.22
CA ILE A 68 1.40 -56.85 22.37
C ILE A 68 0.93 -56.37 20.99
N GLU A 69 -0.04 -57.02 20.35
CA GLU A 69 -0.52 -56.61 19.04
C GLU A 69 -1.23 -55.24 19.07
N ARG A 70 -2.10 -55.01 20.05
CA ARG A 70 -2.73 -53.69 20.27
C ARG A 70 -1.70 -52.58 20.47
N LEU A 71 -0.60 -52.86 21.19
CA LEU A 71 0.48 -51.90 21.40
C LEU A 71 1.32 -51.66 20.14
N LYS A 72 1.53 -52.67 19.27
CA LYS A 72 2.13 -52.45 17.94
C LYS A 72 1.23 -51.57 17.08
N GLU A 73 -0.05 -51.91 16.93
CA GLU A 73 -0.99 -51.11 16.12
C GLU A 73 -1.11 -49.67 16.61
N GLN A 74 -1.08 -49.46 17.93
CA GLN A 74 -1.05 -48.12 18.51
C GLN A 74 0.23 -47.38 18.13
N ARG A 75 1.39 -48.01 18.32
CA ARG A 75 2.70 -47.43 17.95
C ARG A 75 2.78 -47.12 16.45
N GLU A 76 2.20 -47.95 15.58
CA GLU A 76 2.15 -47.73 14.12
C GLU A 76 1.17 -46.63 13.71
N ARG A 77 0.08 -46.40 14.47
CA ARG A 77 -0.77 -45.21 14.30
C ARG A 77 -0.05 -43.95 14.74
N GLU A 78 0.56 -43.94 15.92
CA GLU A 78 1.32 -42.81 16.45
C GLU A 78 2.52 -42.42 15.55
N ASP A 79 3.27 -43.40 15.03
CA ASP A 79 4.36 -43.13 14.06
C ASP A 79 3.84 -42.56 12.73
N ARG A 80 2.62 -42.93 12.31
CA ARG A 80 2.00 -42.44 11.06
C ARG A 80 1.43 -41.03 11.23
N GLU A 81 0.68 -40.78 12.29
CA GLU A 81 0.12 -39.47 12.63
C GLU A 81 1.25 -38.42 12.76
N ARG A 82 2.34 -38.78 13.44
CA ARG A 82 3.57 -37.97 13.55
C ARG A 82 4.27 -37.73 12.20
N LEU A 83 4.23 -38.70 11.28
CA LEU A 83 4.79 -38.55 9.94
C LEU A 83 3.93 -37.59 9.09
N GLU A 84 2.60 -37.75 9.12
CA GLU A 84 1.64 -36.88 8.42
C GLU A 84 1.72 -35.43 8.93
N GLU A 85 1.84 -35.23 10.25
CA GLU A 85 2.12 -33.93 10.87
C GLU A 85 3.46 -33.33 10.40
N THR A 86 4.52 -34.14 10.37
CA THR A 86 5.84 -33.72 9.88
C THR A 86 5.81 -33.32 8.40
N GLU A 87 5.07 -34.05 7.55
CA GLU A 87 4.90 -33.71 6.14
C GLU A 87 4.04 -32.46 5.94
N SER A 88 3.02 -32.25 6.77
CA SER A 88 2.22 -31.03 6.80
C SER A 88 3.09 -29.80 7.10
N TYR A 89 3.84 -29.81 8.20
CA TYR A 89 4.76 -28.71 8.54
C TYR A 89 5.86 -28.51 7.50
N LYS A 90 6.36 -29.58 6.88
CA LYS A 90 7.36 -29.51 5.79
C LYS A 90 6.78 -28.84 4.54
N LYS A 91 5.52 -29.09 4.22
CA LYS A 91 4.80 -28.43 3.12
C LYS A 91 4.56 -26.95 3.44
N GLU A 92 4.03 -26.64 4.62
CA GLU A 92 3.78 -25.25 5.05
C GLU A 92 5.07 -24.42 5.03
N ASN A 93 6.19 -24.95 5.53
CA ASN A 93 7.50 -24.29 5.46
C ASN A 93 7.97 -24.05 4.01
N LYS A 94 7.62 -24.93 3.06
CA LYS A 94 7.91 -24.73 1.63
C LYS A 94 7.06 -23.59 1.07
N ASP A 95 5.75 -23.63 1.31
CA ASP A 95 4.78 -22.66 0.78
C ASP A 95 5.06 -21.24 1.35
N LEU A 96 5.42 -21.15 2.64
CA LEU A 96 5.91 -19.92 3.28
C LEU A 96 7.23 -19.42 2.65
N LYS A 97 8.20 -20.31 2.40
CA LYS A 97 9.48 -19.94 1.76
C LYS A 97 9.27 -19.44 0.33
N GLU A 98 8.37 -20.04 -0.43
CA GLU A 98 7.97 -19.56 -1.76
C GLU A 98 7.28 -18.19 -1.68
N LYS A 99 6.41 -17.95 -0.68
CA LYS A 99 5.80 -16.64 -0.48
C LYS A 99 6.81 -15.56 -0.07
N VAL A 100 7.80 -15.88 0.76
CA VAL A 100 8.92 -14.98 1.09
C VAL A 100 9.73 -14.62 -0.15
N ASN A 101 10.09 -15.60 -0.99
CA ASN A 101 10.82 -15.34 -2.24
C ASN A 101 10.04 -14.41 -3.19
N SER A 102 8.73 -14.62 -3.35
CA SER A 102 7.89 -13.75 -4.17
C SER A 102 7.80 -12.33 -3.62
N LEU A 103 7.60 -12.17 -2.30
CA LEU A 103 7.57 -10.85 -1.67
C LEU A 103 8.93 -10.13 -1.75
N GLN A 104 10.04 -10.88 -1.71
CA GLN A 104 11.38 -10.32 -1.91
C GLN A 104 11.59 -9.82 -3.35
N ALA A 105 11.07 -10.55 -4.35
CA ALA A 105 11.10 -10.13 -5.74
C ALA A 105 10.22 -8.89 -5.98
N GLU A 106 8.98 -8.90 -5.50
CA GLU A 106 8.06 -7.75 -5.51
C GLU A 106 8.71 -6.51 -4.88
N LEU A 107 9.39 -6.66 -3.74
CA LEU A 107 10.12 -5.58 -3.07
C LEU A 107 11.22 -5.00 -3.97
N THR A 108 12.08 -5.84 -4.58
CA THR A 108 13.16 -5.35 -5.47
C THR A 108 12.63 -4.65 -6.72
N GLU A 109 11.47 -5.06 -7.25
CA GLU A 109 10.79 -4.37 -8.36
C GLU A 109 10.32 -2.97 -7.93
N LYS A 110 9.76 -2.83 -6.72
CA LYS A 110 9.36 -1.52 -6.18
C LYS A 110 10.54 -0.64 -5.82
N GLU A 111 11.66 -1.22 -5.37
CA GLU A 111 12.91 -0.49 -5.13
C GLU A 111 13.48 0.07 -6.44
N SER A 112 13.52 -0.71 -7.53
CA SER A 112 13.89 -0.23 -8.86
C SER A 112 12.96 0.89 -9.33
N SER A 113 11.64 0.66 -9.28
CA SER A 113 10.62 1.64 -9.67
C SER A 113 10.75 2.97 -8.90
N LEU A 114 11.17 2.91 -7.64
CA LEU A 114 11.39 4.08 -6.78
C LEU A 114 12.68 4.84 -7.14
N ILE A 115 13.70 4.16 -7.69
CA ILE A 115 14.90 4.81 -8.23
C ILE A 115 14.52 5.57 -9.52
N ASP A 116 13.86 4.91 -10.47
CA ASP A 116 13.41 5.53 -11.73
C ASP A 116 12.55 6.79 -11.47
N LEU A 117 11.63 6.71 -10.51
CA LEU A 117 10.78 7.84 -10.10
C LEU A 117 11.60 9.00 -9.51
N LYS A 118 12.65 8.72 -8.72
CA LYS A 118 13.55 9.75 -8.15
C LYS A 118 14.40 10.40 -9.24
N GLU A 119 14.88 9.65 -10.23
CA GLU A 119 15.63 10.20 -11.36
C GLU A 119 14.73 11.10 -12.22
N HIS A 120 13.52 10.64 -12.53
CA HIS A 120 12.52 11.44 -13.27
C HIS A 120 12.16 12.74 -12.51
N ALA A 121 11.91 12.66 -11.20
CA ALA A 121 11.66 13.84 -10.37
C ALA A 121 12.85 14.81 -10.34
N SER A 122 14.08 14.30 -10.28
CA SER A 122 15.31 15.10 -10.30
C SER A 122 15.52 15.78 -11.67
N SER A 123 15.20 15.08 -12.76
CA SER A 123 15.21 15.62 -14.12
C SER A 123 14.18 16.74 -14.31
N LEU A 124 12.96 16.53 -13.81
CA LEU A 124 11.91 17.57 -13.80
C LEU A 124 12.32 18.80 -12.99
N ALA A 125 12.90 18.62 -11.79
CA ALA A 125 13.40 19.72 -10.96
C ALA A 125 14.51 20.52 -11.67
N SER A 126 15.48 19.83 -12.29
CA SER A 126 16.53 20.46 -13.11
C SER A 126 15.95 21.23 -14.31
N SER A 127 14.92 20.68 -14.97
CA SER A 127 14.21 21.32 -16.07
C SER A 127 13.44 22.57 -15.61
N GLY A 128 12.81 22.52 -14.43
CA GLY A 128 12.16 23.66 -13.79
C GLY A 128 13.15 24.81 -13.52
N LEU A 129 14.25 24.53 -12.81
CA LEU A 129 15.28 25.54 -12.51
C LEU A 129 15.87 26.19 -13.78
N LYS A 130 16.03 25.43 -14.87
CA LYS A 130 16.47 25.96 -16.17
C LYS A 130 15.42 26.88 -16.81
N LYS A 131 14.13 26.55 -16.69
CA LYS A 131 13.02 27.40 -17.16
C LYS A 131 12.93 28.68 -16.34
N ASP A 132 12.99 28.61 -15.01
CA ASP A 132 12.97 29.77 -14.11
C ASP A 132 14.14 30.72 -14.37
N SER A 133 15.36 30.18 -14.57
CA SER A 133 16.52 30.99 -14.93
C SER A 133 16.36 31.70 -16.28
N LYS A 134 15.73 31.04 -17.26
CA LYS A 134 15.43 31.65 -18.56
C LYS A 134 14.32 32.69 -18.47
N LEU A 135 13.30 32.43 -17.66
CA LEU A 135 12.18 33.34 -17.39
C LEU A 135 12.70 34.65 -16.76
N LYS A 136 13.51 34.57 -15.70
CA LYS A 136 14.16 35.73 -15.09
C LYS A 136 15.03 36.54 -16.06
N THR A 137 15.73 35.85 -16.97
CA THR A 137 16.52 36.51 -18.02
C THR A 137 15.63 37.29 -18.99
N LEU A 138 14.45 36.74 -19.34
CA LEU A 138 13.47 37.40 -20.19
C LEU A 138 12.76 38.57 -19.48
N GLU A 139 12.44 38.43 -18.19
CA GLU A 139 11.90 39.53 -17.37
C GLU A 139 12.84 40.73 -17.34
N ILE A 140 14.15 40.49 -17.08
CA ILE A 140 15.18 41.55 -17.10
C ILE A 140 15.28 42.19 -18.50
N ALA A 141 15.26 41.40 -19.57
CA ALA A 141 15.30 41.91 -20.93
C ALA A 141 14.05 42.72 -21.31
N ILE A 142 12.87 42.34 -20.82
CA ILE A 142 11.62 43.09 -20.99
C ILE A 142 11.71 44.44 -20.26
N GLU A 143 12.21 44.47 -19.02
CA GLU A 143 12.33 45.72 -18.26
C GLU A 143 13.35 46.68 -18.90
N GLN A 144 14.48 46.17 -19.37
CA GLN A 144 15.45 46.95 -20.17
C GLN A 144 14.81 47.53 -21.43
N LYS A 145 13.92 46.79 -22.12
CA LYS A 145 13.20 47.30 -23.29
C LYS A 145 12.10 48.31 -22.94
N LYS A 146 11.43 48.19 -21.80
CA LYS A 146 10.54 49.27 -21.31
C LYS A 146 11.32 50.56 -21.04
N GLU A 147 12.49 50.45 -20.41
CA GLU A 147 13.38 51.60 -20.18
C GLU A 147 13.83 52.26 -21.49
N GLU A 148 14.22 51.48 -22.50
CA GLU A 148 14.55 52.00 -23.84
C GLU A 148 13.35 52.71 -24.49
N CYS A 149 12.16 52.09 -24.48
CA CYS A 149 10.94 52.70 -25.00
C CYS A 149 10.61 54.02 -24.30
N SER A 150 10.65 54.07 -22.97
CA SER A 150 10.38 55.30 -22.19
C SER A 150 11.40 56.40 -22.48
N LYS A 151 12.69 56.05 -22.70
CA LYS A 151 13.72 57.00 -23.12
C LYS A 151 13.46 57.55 -24.52
N LEU A 152 13.01 56.71 -25.46
CA LEU A 152 12.62 57.13 -26.82
C LEU A 152 11.34 57.98 -26.83
N GLU A 153 10.34 57.62 -26.02
CA GLU A 153 9.10 58.37 -25.84
C GLU A 153 9.35 59.76 -25.24
N SER A 154 10.25 59.87 -24.25
CA SER A 154 10.70 61.16 -23.72
C SER A 154 11.47 62.00 -24.75
N GLN A 155 12.20 61.38 -25.68
CA GLN A 155 12.86 62.09 -26.79
C GLN A 155 11.85 62.55 -27.83
N LEU A 156 10.85 61.73 -28.17
CA LEU A 156 9.76 62.06 -29.08
C LEU A 156 8.93 63.25 -28.54
N GLN A 157 8.57 63.21 -27.26
CA GLN A 157 7.86 64.29 -26.58
C GLN A 157 8.64 65.62 -26.66
N LYS A 158 9.94 65.61 -26.37
CA LYS A 158 10.81 66.81 -26.48
C LYS A 158 10.95 67.31 -27.92
N ALA A 159 10.98 66.41 -28.91
CA ALA A 159 11.00 66.80 -30.32
C ALA A 159 9.68 67.48 -30.72
N HIS A 160 8.54 66.95 -30.26
CA HIS A 160 7.22 67.56 -30.49
C HIS A 160 7.07 68.91 -29.78
N GLU A 161 7.58 69.05 -28.55
CA GLU A 161 7.61 70.33 -27.83
C GLU A 161 8.50 71.37 -28.53
N ALA A 162 9.63 70.95 -29.10
CA ALA A 162 10.50 71.81 -29.90
C ALA A 162 9.85 72.22 -31.24
N GLU A 163 9.13 71.32 -31.91
CA GLU A 163 8.36 71.63 -33.12
C GLU A 163 7.23 72.62 -32.82
N GLU A 164 6.42 72.36 -31.78
CA GLU A 164 5.38 73.27 -31.28
C GLU A 164 5.95 74.66 -30.99
N THR A 165 7.08 74.73 -30.27
CA THR A 165 7.74 76.00 -29.93
C THR A 165 8.24 76.75 -31.17
N ALA A 166 8.83 76.04 -32.14
CA ALA A 166 9.27 76.63 -33.41
C ALA A 166 8.08 77.12 -34.27
N ARG A 167 6.97 76.39 -34.23
CA ARG A 167 5.72 76.70 -34.96
C ARG A 167 4.94 77.85 -34.33
N ALA A 168 5.01 78.00 -33.01
CA ALA A 168 4.41 79.08 -32.24
C ALA A 168 5.23 80.39 -32.28
N ASN A 169 6.46 80.37 -32.81
CA ASN A 169 7.29 81.58 -32.93
C ASN A 169 6.61 82.62 -33.85
N PRO A 170 6.20 83.80 -33.32
CA PRO A 170 5.49 84.80 -34.10
C PRO A 170 6.33 85.35 -35.26
N GLU A 171 7.67 85.37 -35.17
CA GLU A 171 8.52 85.85 -36.27
C GLU A 171 8.40 84.96 -37.52
N PHE A 172 8.32 83.64 -37.37
CA PHE A 172 8.11 82.74 -38.51
C PHE A 172 6.69 82.87 -39.04
N VAL A 173 5.69 82.96 -38.17
CA VAL A 173 4.27 83.14 -38.55
C VAL A 173 4.07 84.45 -39.33
N ASP A 174 4.65 85.56 -38.88
CA ASP A 174 4.52 86.86 -39.55
C ASP A 174 5.39 86.95 -40.81
N LYS A 175 6.54 86.28 -40.86
CA LYS A 175 7.33 86.12 -42.09
C LYS A 175 6.60 85.29 -43.15
N VAL A 176 5.87 84.24 -42.75
CA VAL A 176 4.98 83.48 -43.66
C VAL A 176 3.86 84.40 -44.17
N LYS A 177 3.15 85.13 -43.30
CA LYS A 177 2.13 86.12 -43.74
C LYS A 177 2.69 87.20 -44.67
N LEU A 178 3.96 87.60 -44.49
CA LEU A 178 4.62 88.56 -45.37
C LEU A 178 4.85 87.96 -46.76
N LEU A 179 5.40 86.75 -46.82
CA LEU A 179 5.61 86.00 -48.06
C LEU A 179 4.28 85.66 -48.77
N GLU A 180 3.22 85.35 -48.03
CA GLU A 180 1.87 85.15 -48.59
C GLU A 180 1.34 86.43 -49.26
N LYS A 181 1.51 87.60 -48.62
CA LYS A 181 1.15 88.90 -49.20
C LYS A 181 2.00 89.24 -50.42
N GLU A 182 3.30 88.93 -50.38
CA GLU A 182 4.24 89.18 -51.47
C GLU A 182 3.95 88.27 -52.69
N VAL A 183 3.66 86.99 -52.46
CA VAL A 183 3.17 86.06 -53.49
C VAL A 183 1.82 86.51 -54.05
N ALA A 184 0.88 86.98 -53.22
CA ALA A 184 -0.39 87.53 -53.68
C ALA A 184 -0.20 88.80 -54.53
N TYR A 185 0.69 89.70 -54.12
CA TYR A 185 1.05 90.91 -54.86
C TYR A 185 1.69 90.59 -56.21
N TYR A 186 2.72 89.74 -56.27
CA TYR A 186 3.33 89.34 -57.53
C TYR A 186 2.37 88.58 -58.46
N LYS A 187 1.42 87.82 -57.90
CA LYS A 187 0.35 87.16 -58.68
C LYS A 187 -0.64 88.16 -59.27
N ASP A 188 -1.02 89.19 -58.53
CA ASP A 188 -1.86 90.29 -59.02
C ASP A 188 -1.13 91.16 -60.06
N GLU A 189 0.13 91.53 -59.81
CA GLU A 189 0.94 92.31 -60.75
C GLU A 189 1.29 91.54 -62.04
N SER A 190 1.53 90.23 -61.94
CA SER A 190 1.58 89.33 -63.10
C SER A 190 0.23 89.24 -63.82
N GLY A 191 -0.89 89.39 -63.11
CA GLY A 191 -2.23 89.47 -63.68
C GLY A 191 -2.43 90.75 -64.49
N LYS A 192 -2.09 91.92 -63.92
CA LYS A 192 -2.10 93.22 -64.62
C LYS A 192 -1.20 93.20 -65.85
N SER A 193 0.04 92.71 -65.68
CA SER A 193 1.02 92.58 -66.77
C SER A 193 0.49 91.70 -67.91
N ARG A 194 -0.19 90.58 -67.58
CA ARG A 194 -0.86 89.74 -68.58
C ARG A 194 -2.01 90.47 -69.26
N ALA A 195 -2.86 91.17 -68.51
CA ALA A 195 -3.99 91.91 -69.08
C ALA A 195 -3.54 93.05 -70.02
N GLU A 196 -2.45 93.77 -69.70
CA GLU A 196 -1.90 94.78 -70.62
C GLU A 196 -1.19 94.14 -71.82
N VAL A 197 -0.57 92.96 -71.67
CA VAL A 197 -0.10 92.17 -72.82
C VAL A 197 -1.27 91.72 -73.71
N ASP A 198 -2.36 91.22 -73.14
CA ASP A 198 -3.56 90.83 -73.89
C ASP A 198 -4.20 92.04 -74.60
N ARG A 199 -4.20 93.22 -73.97
CA ARG A 199 -4.66 94.48 -74.57
C ARG A 199 -3.74 94.97 -75.68
N LEU A 200 -2.42 94.93 -75.50
CA LEU A 200 -1.45 95.28 -76.53
C LEU A 200 -1.52 94.31 -77.72
N LEU A 201 -1.80 93.03 -77.47
CA LEU A 201 -2.09 92.05 -78.51
C LEU A 201 -3.41 92.33 -79.23
N GLU A 202 -4.43 92.87 -78.55
CA GLU A 202 -5.67 93.29 -79.21
C GLU A 202 -5.46 94.54 -80.08
N ILE A 203 -4.74 95.56 -79.59
CA ILE A 203 -4.35 96.73 -80.40
C ILE A 203 -3.46 96.29 -81.57
N LEU A 204 -2.58 95.30 -81.37
CA LEU A 204 -1.78 94.74 -82.46
C LEU A 204 -2.67 94.01 -83.48
N ARG A 205 -3.71 93.28 -83.06
CA ARG A 205 -4.71 92.70 -83.98
C ARG A 205 -5.50 93.79 -84.70
N GLU A 206 -5.95 94.83 -84.03
CA GLU A 206 -6.67 95.96 -84.64
C GLU A 206 -5.80 96.60 -85.74
N VAL A 207 -4.54 96.92 -85.43
CA VAL A 207 -3.56 97.46 -86.38
C VAL A 207 -3.20 96.45 -87.48
N GLU A 208 -3.09 95.15 -87.18
CA GLU A 208 -2.95 94.11 -88.20
C GLU A 208 -4.19 93.97 -89.07
N THR A 209 -5.41 94.18 -88.55
CA THR A 209 -6.64 94.16 -89.37
C THR A 209 -6.77 95.41 -90.21
N GLU A 210 -6.48 96.61 -89.69
CA GLU A 210 -6.37 97.83 -90.49
C GLU A 210 -5.29 97.68 -91.58
N LYS A 211 -4.12 97.11 -91.24
CA LYS A 211 -3.06 96.83 -92.19
C LYS A 211 -3.55 95.83 -93.24
N ASN A 212 -4.17 94.72 -92.84
CA ASN A 212 -4.74 93.75 -93.77
C ASN A 212 -5.87 94.34 -94.64
N ASP A 213 -6.62 95.32 -94.15
CA ASP A 213 -7.68 96.01 -94.93
C ASP A 213 -7.09 97.07 -95.87
N LYS A 214 -5.99 97.73 -95.48
CA LYS A 214 -5.18 98.59 -96.37
C LYS A 214 -4.42 97.76 -97.41
N ASP A 215 -3.89 96.59 -97.03
CA ASP A 215 -3.27 95.62 -97.93
C ASP A 215 -4.31 94.97 -98.85
N LYS A 216 -5.57 94.75 -98.41
CA LYS A 216 -6.69 94.42 -99.31
C LYS A 216 -7.01 95.57 -100.25
N LYS A 217 -6.99 96.83 -99.79
CA LYS A 217 -7.18 98.03 -100.63
C LYS A 217 -6.08 98.16 -101.69
N ILE A 218 -4.87 97.77 -101.35
CA ILE A 218 -3.72 97.69 -102.25
C ILE A 218 -3.87 96.49 -103.20
N ALA A 219 -4.21 95.29 -102.72
CA ALA A 219 -4.44 94.10 -103.55
C ALA A 219 -5.64 94.24 -104.52
N GLU A 220 -6.66 95.01 -104.14
CA GLU A 220 -7.78 95.41 -105.01
C GLU A 220 -7.32 96.31 -106.19
N LEU A 221 -6.16 96.97 -106.05
CA LEU A 221 -5.45 97.68 -107.13
C LEU A 221 -4.34 96.83 -107.78
N GLU A 222 -3.70 95.94 -107.02
CA GLU A 222 -2.52 95.16 -107.39
C GLU A 222 -2.83 93.69 -107.72
N ARG A 223 -3.73 93.52 -108.71
CA ARG A 223 -3.96 92.33 -109.58
C ARG A 223 -5.10 91.40 -109.15
N GLN A 224 -5.98 91.01 -110.07
CA GLN A 224 -5.69 90.14 -111.23
C GLN A 224 -5.03 88.77 -110.91
N ALA A 225 -5.10 88.21 -109.69
CA ALA A 225 -4.98 86.75 -109.48
C ALA A 225 -5.45 86.19 -108.11
N LYS A 226 -6.45 85.29 -108.16
CA LYS A 226 -6.73 84.09 -107.32
C LYS A 226 -6.07 83.89 -105.93
N ASP A 227 -6.92 83.73 -104.90
CA ASP A 227 -7.31 82.44 -104.24
C ASP A 227 -6.23 81.38 -103.86
N PRO A 228 -6.38 80.56 -102.78
CA PRO A 228 -7.13 80.72 -101.51
C PRO A 228 -6.46 80.13 -100.21
N ASN A 229 -7.23 80.11 -99.10
CA ASN A 229 -7.40 79.00 -98.11
C ASN A 229 -6.64 78.90 -96.74
N LYS A 230 -7.48 78.85 -95.67
CA LYS A 230 -7.53 77.87 -94.54
C LYS A 230 -6.51 77.87 -93.35
N LYS A 231 -7.10 78.12 -92.17
CA LYS A 231 -7.07 77.29 -90.91
C LYS A 231 -5.77 77.21 -90.09
N ALA A 232 -5.80 76.95 -88.77
CA ALA A 232 -6.83 77.09 -87.71
C ALA A 232 -6.24 76.74 -86.31
N THR A 233 -6.94 77.15 -85.22
CA THR A 233 -6.99 76.52 -83.86
C THR A 233 -5.68 76.37 -83.04
N ASN A 234 -5.53 76.88 -81.80
CA ASN A 234 -6.32 76.76 -80.54
C ASN A 234 -5.91 75.53 -79.67
N VAL A 235 -6.25 75.56 -78.36
CA VAL A 235 -6.29 74.47 -77.35
C VAL A 235 -4.98 74.19 -76.57
N LYS A 236 -4.92 73.78 -75.28
CA LYS A 236 -5.72 73.97 -74.01
C LYS A 236 -5.07 73.08 -72.90
N HIS A 237 -5.46 73.28 -71.61
CA HIS A 237 -5.54 72.22 -70.56
C HIS A 237 -4.21 71.68 -69.95
N ASN A 238 -4.14 70.99 -68.79
CA ASN A 238 -5.17 70.53 -67.82
C ASN A 238 -4.68 70.34 -66.35
N GLN A 239 -5.60 69.87 -65.48
CA GLN A 239 -5.51 69.04 -64.23
C GLN A 239 -4.52 67.82 -64.31
N PRO A 240 -4.14 67.04 -63.23
CA PRO A 240 -4.88 66.54 -62.02
C PRO A 240 -4.16 66.72 -60.63
N VAL A 241 -4.62 66.33 -59.41
CA VAL A 241 -5.82 65.66 -58.78
C VAL A 241 -5.62 64.25 -58.14
N GLU A 242 -6.16 64.02 -56.91
CA GLU A 242 -6.27 62.76 -56.06
C GLU A 242 -4.97 62.17 -55.41
N LYS A 243 -4.89 61.28 -54.37
CA LYS A 243 -5.77 60.49 -53.42
C LYS A 243 -4.92 60.13 -52.12
N LYS A 244 -5.16 59.26 -51.10
CA LYS A 244 -6.12 58.16 -50.72
C LYS A 244 -6.10 57.75 -49.20
N THR A 245 -7.27 57.58 -48.55
CA THR A 245 -7.77 56.63 -47.47
C THR A 245 -6.91 55.83 -46.44
N GLY A 246 -7.38 55.74 -45.17
CA GLY A 246 -7.23 54.60 -44.19
C GLY A 246 -7.38 54.96 -42.69
N LEU A 247 -7.42 54.09 -41.66
CA LEU A 247 -8.13 52.78 -41.42
C LEU A 247 -7.90 52.20 -39.97
N THR A 248 -8.92 51.89 -39.12
CA THR A 248 -8.76 51.21 -37.78
C THR A 248 -10.01 50.48 -37.21
N ASP A 249 -9.92 49.19 -36.86
CA ASP A 249 -10.60 48.48 -35.74
C ASP A 249 -10.05 47.04 -35.61
N SER A 250 -9.84 46.48 -34.39
CA SER A 250 -9.49 45.06 -34.10
C SER A 250 -9.19 44.73 -32.62
N GLY A 251 -8.71 45.69 -31.82
CA GLY A 251 -7.93 45.39 -30.61
C GLY A 251 -8.66 44.69 -29.46
N GLN A 252 -9.98 44.84 -29.35
CA GLN A 252 -10.73 44.43 -28.14
C GLN A 252 -11.11 42.94 -28.11
N HIS A 253 -11.18 42.25 -29.26
CA HIS A 253 -11.61 40.85 -29.32
C HIS A 253 -10.58 39.89 -28.69
N LEU A 254 -9.30 40.09 -29.02
CA LEU A 254 -8.19 39.23 -28.58
C LEU A 254 -8.07 39.15 -27.06
N GLN A 255 -8.27 40.27 -26.37
CA GLN A 255 -8.06 40.38 -24.93
C GLN A 255 -9.16 39.70 -24.10
N LEU A 256 -10.38 39.55 -24.65
CA LEU A 256 -11.44 38.75 -24.04
C LEU A 256 -11.16 37.25 -24.19
N GLU A 257 -10.62 36.84 -25.33
CA GLU A 257 -10.34 35.45 -25.68
C GLU A 257 -9.16 34.87 -24.85
N GLU A 258 -8.12 35.66 -24.58
CA GLU A 258 -7.07 35.29 -23.60
C GLU A 258 -7.65 35.07 -22.20
N LEU A 259 -8.58 35.92 -21.76
CA LEU A 259 -9.21 35.86 -20.44
C LEU A 259 -10.08 34.60 -20.27
N MET A 260 -10.83 34.21 -21.30
CA MET A 260 -11.55 32.94 -21.33
C MET A 260 -10.60 31.73 -21.27
N ASN A 261 -9.49 31.77 -22.02
CA ASN A 261 -8.48 30.70 -22.00
C ASN A 261 -7.77 30.58 -20.64
N ALA A 262 -7.54 31.70 -19.93
CA ALA A 262 -6.99 31.69 -18.57
C ALA A 262 -7.97 31.10 -17.54
N LEU A 263 -9.26 31.39 -17.68
CA LEU A 263 -10.31 30.85 -16.82
C LEU A 263 -10.46 29.33 -16.99
N GLU A 264 -10.48 28.82 -18.22
CA GLU A 264 -10.63 27.38 -18.47
C GLU A 264 -9.38 26.58 -18.03
N LYS A 265 -8.17 27.15 -18.16
CA LYS A 265 -6.96 26.57 -17.55
C LYS A 265 -7.06 26.50 -16.02
N SER A 266 -7.47 27.60 -15.37
CA SER A 266 -7.64 27.66 -13.91
C SER A 266 -8.65 26.60 -13.41
N ARG A 267 -9.70 26.35 -14.20
CA ARG A 267 -10.69 25.28 -13.95
C ARG A 267 -10.09 23.88 -14.08
N GLN A 268 -9.32 23.62 -15.14
CA GLN A 268 -8.62 22.34 -15.34
C GLN A 268 -7.61 22.05 -14.22
N GLU A 269 -6.87 23.06 -13.75
CA GLU A 269 -5.96 22.95 -12.61
C GLU A 269 -6.70 22.71 -11.28
N LEU A 270 -7.87 23.31 -11.11
CA LEU A 270 -8.76 23.07 -9.96
C LEU A 270 -9.31 21.63 -9.95
N ASP A 271 -9.71 21.08 -11.09
CA ASP A 271 -10.18 19.69 -11.16
C ASP A 271 -9.02 18.69 -11.03
N ALA A 272 -7.83 18.99 -11.58
CA ALA A 272 -6.61 18.20 -11.36
C ALA A 272 -6.10 18.26 -9.90
N THR A 273 -6.36 19.33 -9.14
CA THR A 273 -6.06 19.38 -7.70
C THR A 273 -7.08 18.60 -6.88
N LYS A 274 -8.39 18.67 -7.19
CA LYS A 274 -9.42 17.81 -6.58
C LYS A 274 -9.10 16.32 -6.76
N GLN A 275 -8.70 15.90 -7.97
CA GLN A 275 -8.39 14.50 -8.26
C GLN A 275 -7.16 14.00 -7.47
N ARG A 276 -6.12 14.84 -7.34
CA ARG A 276 -4.95 14.55 -6.50
C ARG A 276 -5.30 14.49 -5.00
N LEU A 277 -6.16 15.39 -4.51
CA LEU A 277 -6.65 15.37 -3.13
C LEU A 277 -7.41 14.08 -2.83
N SER A 278 -8.36 13.69 -3.70
CA SER A 278 -9.13 12.46 -3.58
C SER A 278 -8.23 11.21 -3.57
N SER A 279 -7.28 11.11 -4.50
CA SER A 279 -6.29 10.03 -4.52
C SER A 279 -5.42 9.98 -3.24
N THR A 280 -5.06 11.14 -2.69
CA THR A 280 -4.31 11.22 -1.41
C THR A 280 -5.17 10.79 -0.22
N GLN A 281 -6.45 11.16 -0.19
CA GLN A 281 -7.40 10.74 0.84
C GLN A 281 -7.68 9.24 0.79
N GLN A 282 -7.84 8.66 -0.41
CA GLN A 282 -7.95 7.22 -0.59
C GLN A 282 -6.70 6.50 -0.07
N SER A 283 -5.51 6.94 -0.50
CA SER A 283 -4.26 6.32 -0.04
C SER A 283 -4.06 6.41 1.47
N LEU A 284 -4.48 7.52 2.10
CA LEU A 284 -4.48 7.65 3.57
C LEU A 284 -5.42 6.62 4.22
N ALA A 285 -6.67 6.49 3.75
CA ALA A 285 -7.62 5.50 4.26
C ALA A 285 -7.12 4.05 4.09
N GLU A 286 -6.45 3.75 2.98
CA GLU A 286 -5.78 2.46 2.75
C GLU A 286 -4.64 2.23 3.76
N ARG A 287 -3.85 3.27 4.09
CA ARG A 287 -2.80 3.18 5.12
C ARG A 287 -3.39 2.98 6.52
N ASP A 288 -4.46 3.67 6.86
CA ASP A 288 -5.13 3.56 8.17
C ASP A 288 -5.80 2.18 8.35
N GLY A 289 -6.42 1.65 7.29
CA GLY A 289 -6.88 0.26 7.24
C GLY A 289 -5.74 -0.73 7.45
N HIS A 290 -4.61 -0.55 6.75
CA HIS A 290 -3.43 -1.40 6.91
C HIS A 290 -2.82 -1.33 8.32
N LEU A 291 -2.75 -0.14 8.93
CA LEU A 291 -2.33 0.04 10.33
C LEU A 291 -3.29 -0.64 11.32
N THR A 292 -4.59 -0.63 11.04
CA THR A 292 -5.60 -1.32 11.85
C THR A 292 -5.45 -2.84 11.75
N ASN A 293 -5.23 -3.38 10.55
CA ASN A 293 -4.94 -4.79 10.34
C ASN A 293 -3.63 -5.21 11.05
N LEU A 294 -2.56 -4.41 10.97
CA LEU A 294 -1.31 -4.66 11.70
C LEU A 294 -1.48 -4.66 13.23
N ARG A 295 -2.35 -3.79 13.78
CA ARG A 295 -2.70 -3.82 15.21
C ARG A 295 -3.42 -5.12 15.56
N GLN A 296 -4.46 -5.49 14.81
CA GLN A 296 -5.22 -6.72 15.04
C GLN A 296 -4.35 -7.97 14.94
N GLU A 297 -3.49 -8.06 13.93
CA GLU A 297 -2.59 -9.21 13.74
C GLU A 297 -1.57 -9.33 14.88
N ARG A 298 -1.01 -8.20 15.34
CA ARG A 298 -0.16 -8.17 16.53
C ARG A 298 -0.91 -8.59 17.80
N ARG A 299 -2.22 -8.27 17.93
CA ARG A 299 -3.06 -8.75 19.06
C ARG A 299 -3.24 -10.28 19.00
N LYS A 300 -3.51 -10.87 17.83
CA LYS A 300 -3.59 -12.34 17.65
C LYS A 300 -2.28 -13.04 18.01
N GLN A 301 -1.16 -12.56 17.47
CA GLN A 301 0.18 -13.15 17.73
C GLN A 301 0.53 -13.13 19.22
N LEU A 302 0.13 -12.09 19.95
CA LEU A 302 0.30 -12.03 21.41
C LEU A 302 -0.57 -13.07 22.14
N GLU A 303 -1.81 -13.30 21.72
CA GLU A 303 -2.64 -14.36 22.29
C GLU A 303 -2.08 -15.76 21.98
N GLU A 304 -1.69 -16.01 20.74
CA GLU A 304 -1.08 -17.28 20.29
C GLU A 304 0.20 -17.61 21.07
N ILE A 305 1.08 -16.63 21.29
CA ILE A 305 2.28 -16.79 22.13
C ILE A 305 1.91 -17.12 23.59
N LEU A 306 0.84 -16.53 24.13
CA LEU A 306 0.39 -16.82 25.50
C LEU A 306 -0.27 -18.21 25.59
N GLU A 307 -0.95 -18.66 24.54
CA GLU A 307 -1.54 -20.01 24.41
C GLU A 307 -0.46 -21.08 24.26
N MET A 308 0.50 -20.93 23.34
CA MET A 308 1.65 -21.84 23.21
C MET A 308 2.42 -21.97 24.53
N LYS A 309 2.65 -20.87 25.24
CA LYS A 309 3.29 -20.87 26.56
C LYS A 309 2.44 -21.55 27.65
N GLN A 310 1.11 -21.48 27.56
CA GLN A 310 0.19 -22.21 28.44
C GLN A 310 0.23 -23.73 28.15
N GLN A 311 0.23 -24.12 26.88
CA GLN A 311 0.36 -25.51 26.44
C GLN A 311 1.71 -26.12 26.84
N ALA A 312 2.82 -25.41 26.63
CA ALA A 312 4.16 -25.86 27.03
C ALA A 312 4.28 -26.07 28.55
N LEU A 313 3.66 -25.21 29.37
CA LEU A 313 3.61 -25.39 30.82
C LEU A 313 2.76 -26.61 31.23
N LEU A 314 1.63 -26.86 30.55
CA LEU A 314 0.81 -28.05 30.77
C LEU A 314 1.54 -29.35 30.38
N ALA A 315 2.23 -29.35 29.23
CA ALA A 315 3.05 -30.47 28.77
C ALA A 315 4.18 -30.78 29.77
N ALA A 316 4.91 -29.75 30.24
CA ALA A 316 5.95 -29.92 31.25
C ALA A 316 5.40 -30.46 32.58
N ILE A 317 4.21 -30.02 33.03
CA ILE A 317 3.56 -30.59 34.23
C ILE A 317 3.23 -32.07 34.04
N SER A 318 2.66 -32.43 32.88
CA SER A 318 2.34 -33.81 32.51
C SER A 318 3.60 -34.70 32.47
N GLU A 319 4.70 -34.21 31.92
CA GLU A 319 6.00 -34.89 31.91
C GLU A 319 6.52 -35.13 33.33
N LYS A 320 6.40 -34.15 34.25
CA LYS A 320 6.78 -34.35 35.66
C LYS A 320 5.88 -35.38 36.35
N ASP A 321 4.57 -35.40 36.08
CA ASP A 321 3.66 -36.41 36.62
C ASP A 321 3.97 -37.82 36.09
N ALA A 322 4.26 -37.97 34.80
CA ALA A 322 4.67 -39.25 34.22
C ALA A 322 5.99 -39.76 34.84
N ASN A 323 6.98 -38.88 35.01
CA ASN A 323 8.24 -39.21 35.68
C ASN A 323 8.04 -39.56 37.17
N ILE A 324 7.16 -38.86 37.88
CA ILE A 324 6.78 -39.20 39.26
C ILE A 324 6.15 -40.58 39.31
N ALA A 325 5.16 -40.88 38.46
CA ALA A 325 4.47 -42.17 38.44
C ALA A 325 5.43 -43.33 38.11
N LEU A 326 6.32 -43.15 37.12
CA LEU A 326 7.32 -44.15 36.74
C LEU A 326 8.29 -44.44 37.90
N LEU A 327 8.76 -43.41 38.60
CA LEU A 327 9.63 -43.59 39.77
C LEU A 327 8.87 -44.20 40.96
N GLU A 328 7.63 -43.81 41.23
CA GLU A 328 6.83 -44.39 42.33
C GLU A 328 6.44 -45.85 42.07
N LEU A 329 6.29 -46.28 40.81
CA LEU A 329 6.05 -47.67 40.42
C LEU A 329 7.32 -48.53 40.40
N SER A 330 8.48 -47.96 40.04
CA SER A 330 9.77 -48.69 39.96
C SER A 330 10.59 -48.67 41.26
N ALA A 331 10.24 -47.80 42.22
CA ALA A 331 10.94 -47.67 43.49
C ALA A 331 10.67 -48.82 44.47
N SER A 332 11.55 -49.84 44.45
CA SER A 332 11.99 -50.45 45.71
C SER A 332 12.43 -49.32 46.67
N LYS A 333 12.07 -49.40 47.97
CA LYS A 333 12.14 -48.30 48.98
C LYS A 333 13.55 -47.73 49.27
N LYS A 334 14.21 -47.17 48.26
CA LYS A 334 15.56 -46.61 48.28
C LYS A 334 15.46 -45.10 48.51
N LYS A 335 16.14 -44.60 49.55
CA LYS A 335 16.14 -43.20 49.97
C LYS A 335 16.38 -42.22 48.80
N LYS A 336 17.36 -42.49 47.93
CA LYS A 336 17.70 -41.65 46.77
C LYS A 336 16.51 -41.45 45.80
N THR A 337 15.78 -42.51 45.47
CA THR A 337 14.63 -42.44 44.56
C THR A 337 13.45 -41.70 45.20
N GLN A 338 13.29 -41.81 46.52
CA GLN A 338 12.29 -41.03 47.27
C GLN A 338 12.68 -39.53 47.32
N GLU A 339 13.96 -39.20 47.41
CA GLU A 339 14.48 -37.82 47.33
C GLU A 339 14.26 -37.22 45.92
N GLU A 340 14.47 -38.02 44.86
CA GLU A 340 14.20 -37.66 43.46
C GLU A 340 12.71 -37.38 43.21
N VAL A 341 11.80 -38.26 43.68
CA VAL A 341 10.35 -38.04 43.62
C VAL A 341 9.93 -36.77 44.38
N MET A 342 10.52 -36.51 45.55
CA MET A 342 10.27 -35.26 46.30
C MET A 342 10.85 -34.02 45.59
N ALA A 343 11.89 -34.15 44.77
CA ALA A 343 12.40 -33.05 43.95
C ALA A 343 11.44 -32.73 42.80
N LEU A 344 11.01 -33.75 42.04
CA LEU A 344 10.05 -33.60 40.94
C LEU A 344 8.71 -33.00 41.39
N LYS A 345 8.19 -33.41 42.56
CA LYS A 345 6.94 -32.84 43.11
C LYS A 345 7.07 -31.33 43.36
N ARG A 346 8.18 -30.87 43.96
CA ARG A 346 8.47 -29.43 44.15
C ARG A 346 8.71 -28.69 42.83
N GLU A 347 9.18 -29.37 41.79
CA GLU A 347 9.36 -28.80 40.46
C GLU A 347 8.00 -28.61 39.75
N LYS A 348 7.14 -29.64 39.78
CA LYS A 348 5.74 -29.55 39.35
C LYS A 348 4.99 -28.42 40.06
N ASP A 349 5.14 -28.28 41.38
CA ASP A 349 4.49 -27.20 42.13
C ASP A 349 4.89 -25.80 41.61
N ARG A 350 6.17 -25.61 41.23
CA ARG A 350 6.63 -24.36 40.60
C ARG A 350 6.01 -24.15 39.22
N LEU A 351 5.94 -25.19 38.40
CA LEU A 351 5.31 -25.12 37.08
C LEU A 351 3.80 -24.82 37.19
N MET A 352 3.09 -25.39 38.17
CA MET A 352 1.69 -25.05 38.43
C MET A 352 1.51 -23.59 38.87
N HIS A 353 2.43 -23.03 39.66
CA HIS A 353 2.40 -21.60 40.00
C HIS A 353 2.66 -20.71 38.77
N GLN A 354 3.61 -21.09 37.90
CA GLN A 354 3.86 -20.39 36.64
C GLN A 354 2.65 -20.47 35.69
N LEU A 355 2.00 -21.63 35.59
CA LEU A 355 0.78 -21.82 34.80
C LEU A 355 -0.34 -20.91 35.31
N LYS A 356 -0.57 -20.86 36.64
CA LYS A 356 -1.58 -19.98 37.23
C LYS A 356 -1.32 -18.49 36.94
N GLN A 357 -0.05 -18.05 37.02
CA GLN A 357 0.35 -16.69 36.64
C GLN A 357 0.18 -16.43 35.13
N GLN A 358 0.49 -17.42 34.28
CA GLN A 358 0.33 -17.35 32.83
C GLN A 358 -1.15 -17.21 32.44
N THR A 359 -2.05 -18.03 33.02
CA THR A 359 -3.50 -17.91 32.82
C THR A 359 -4.03 -16.55 33.26
N GLN A 360 -3.60 -16.04 34.43
CA GLN A 360 -3.96 -14.70 34.89
C GLN A 360 -3.45 -13.59 33.94
N SER A 361 -2.27 -13.77 33.37
CA SER A 361 -1.69 -12.83 32.38
C SER A 361 -2.48 -12.84 31.06
N ARG A 362 -2.89 -14.01 30.57
CA ARG A 362 -3.77 -14.14 29.38
C ARG A 362 -5.13 -13.50 29.62
N MET A 363 -5.78 -13.79 30.75
CA MET A 363 -7.05 -13.16 31.11
C MET A 363 -6.94 -11.63 31.23
N LYS A 364 -5.83 -11.10 31.76
CA LYS A 364 -5.61 -9.65 31.80
C LYS A 364 -5.46 -9.07 30.39
N LEU A 365 -4.68 -9.68 29.50
CA LEU A 365 -4.54 -9.19 28.12
C LEU A 365 -5.89 -9.17 27.39
N ILE A 366 -6.71 -10.21 27.56
CA ILE A 366 -8.06 -10.28 26.99
C ILE A 366 -8.96 -9.16 27.52
N ALA A 367 -8.87 -8.83 28.82
CA ALA A 367 -9.61 -7.70 29.39
C ALA A 367 -9.10 -6.35 28.87
N ASP A 368 -7.79 -6.13 28.89
CA ASP A 368 -7.15 -4.89 28.42
C ASP A 368 -7.45 -4.62 26.92
N ASN A 369 -7.72 -5.67 26.12
CA ASN A 369 -8.10 -5.55 24.70
C ASN A 369 -9.51 -4.97 24.45
N TYR A 370 -10.45 -5.05 25.41
CA TYR A 370 -11.83 -4.59 25.20
C TYR A 370 -12.00 -3.05 25.28
N ASP A 371 -11.11 -2.34 25.98
CA ASP A 371 -11.13 -0.87 26.04
C ASP A 371 -10.57 -0.20 24.77
N ASP A 372 -9.69 -0.88 24.03
CA ASP A 372 -9.00 -0.33 22.83
C ASP A 372 -9.97 -0.19 21.64
N ASP A 373 -10.82 -1.20 21.38
CA ASP A 373 -11.80 -1.18 20.27
C ASP A 373 -13.04 -0.29 20.56
N HIS A 374 -13.16 0.30 21.75
CA HIS A 374 -14.27 1.20 22.12
C HIS A 374 -13.99 2.71 21.86
N HIS A 375 -12.88 3.05 21.21
CA HIS A 375 -12.60 4.42 20.78
C HIS A 375 -13.14 4.71 19.37
N PRO A 376 -14.30 5.36 19.20
CA PRO A 376 -14.80 5.71 17.87
C PRO A 376 -13.85 6.72 17.20
N PRO A 377 -13.60 6.62 15.88
CA PRO A 377 -12.80 7.63 15.19
C PRO A 377 -13.51 8.98 15.27
N HIS A 378 -12.84 9.99 15.83
CA HIS A 378 -13.39 11.35 15.92
C HIS A 378 -13.74 11.87 14.53
N HIS A 379 -15.05 11.94 14.22
CA HIS A 379 -15.53 12.49 12.95
C HIS A 379 -15.05 13.93 12.77
N LEU A 380 -14.20 14.14 11.76
CA LEU A 380 -13.80 15.48 11.34
C LEU A 380 -15.03 16.27 10.89
N HIS A 381 -15.32 17.34 11.60
CA HIS A 381 -16.47 18.21 11.36
C HIS A 381 -16.37 18.83 9.95
N HIS A 382 -17.28 18.48 9.04
CA HIS A 382 -17.38 19.13 7.74
C HIS A 382 -18.01 20.52 7.90
N PRO A 383 -17.40 21.60 7.38
CA PRO A 383 -18.05 22.90 7.35
C PRO A 383 -19.24 22.90 6.38
N HIS A 384 -20.45 23.02 6.91
CA HIS A 384 -21.65 23.23 6.09
C HIS A 384 -21.65 24.64 5.50
N HIS A 385 -21.66 24.75 4.17
CA HIS A 385 -22.10 25.98 3.48
C HIS A 385 -23.60 25.89 3.15
N PRO A 386 -24.35 27.00 3.24
CA PRO A 386 -25.79 27.01 3.00
C PRO A 386 -26.15 27.11 1.51
N HIS A 387 -27.32 26.60 1.14
CA HIS A 387 -27.94 26.85 -0.16
C HIS A 387 -29.40 27.34 0.02
N PRO A 388 -29.92 28.23 -0.84
CA PRO A 388 -31.17 28.95 -0.55
C PRO A 388 -32.45 28.12 -0.74
N GLN A 389 -33.53 28.57 -0.11
CA GLN A 389 -34.89 28.03 -0.25
C GLN A 389 -35.64 28.74 -1.40
N HIS A 390 -36.56 28.05 -2.09
CA HIS A 390 -37.91 28.50 -2.53
C HIS A 390 -38.63 27.39 -3.38
N PRO A 391 -39.97 27.41 -3.64
CA PRO A 391 -40.90 26.66 -2.77
C PRO A 391 -42.06 25.88 -3.49
N GLN A 392 -43.01 25.34 -2.69
CA GLN A 392 -44.38 24.86 -3.07
C GLN A 392 -44.45 23.54 -3.89
N HIS A 393 -44.95 22.41 -3.35
CA HIS A 393 -46.35 21.96 -3.09
C HIS A 393 -46.93 21.05 -4.21
N PRO A 394 -47.95 20.19 -3.98
CA PRO A 394 -48.34 19.50 -2.73
C PRO A 394 -48.75 18.00 -2.89
N GLN A 395 -48.91 17.30 -1.74
CA GLN A 395 -49.85 16.18 -1.45
C GLN A 395 -49.89 14.89 -2.32
N HIS A 396 -49.86 13.74 -1.63
CA HIS A 396 -51.00 12.79 -1.65
C HIS A 396 -51.02 11.89 -0.38
N VAL A 397 -52.14 11.21 -0.15
CA VAL A 397 -52.53 10.54 1.12
C VAL A 397 -52.12 9.06 1.18
N GLN A 398 -51.90 8.50 2.37
CA GLN A 398 -51.87 7.05 2.63
C GLN A 398 -52.85 6.63 3.75
N HIS A 399 -53.40 5.43 3.64
CA HIS A 399 -54.21 4.75 4.66
C HIS A 399 -53.44 3.56 5.28
N PRO A 400 -53.84 3.04 6.47
CA PRO A 400 -52.93 2.26 7.33
C PRO A 400 -53.23 0.74 7.48
N HIS A 401 -52.31 0.05 8.17
CA HIS A 401 -52.43 -1.26 8.85
C HIS A 401 -52.46 -2.54 7.99
N PRO A 402 -52.16 -3.75 8.55
CA PRO A 402 -52.03 -4.11 9.99
C PRO A 402 -50.66 -4.66 10.46
N GLN A 403 -50.60 -5.10 11.72
CA GLN A 403 -49.41 -5.57 12.45
C GLN A 403 -49.42 -7.10 12.66
N HIS A 404 -48.26 -7.69 12.98
CA HIS A 404 -48.14 -9.01 13.62
C HIS A 404 -47.14 -8.96 14.80
N PRO A 405 -47.26 -9.84 15.81
CA PRO A 405 -46.60 -9.69 17.12
C PRO A 405 -45.21 -10.37 17.23
N PRO A 406 -44.37 -9.96 18.21
CA PRO A 406 -43.08 -10.57 18.49
C PRO A 406 -43.16 -11.80 19.43
N HIS A 407 -42.16 -12.68 19.34
CA HIS A 407 -41.93 -13.80 20.28
C HIS A 407 -41.03 -13.39 21.47
N PRO A 408 -41.15 -14.06 22.63
CA PRO A 408 -40.37 -13.72 23.83
C PRO A 408 -38.99 -14.41 23.89
N HIS A 409 -37.99 -13.72 24.46
CA HIS A 409 -36.72 -14.32 24.90
C HIS A 409 -36.78 -14.78 26.37
N PRO A 410 -36.06 -15.85 26.75
CA PRO A 410 -36.01 -16.34 28.13
C PRO A 410 -35.11 -15.47 29.04
N GLN A 411 -35.35 -15.55 30.35
CA GLN A 411 -34.65 -14.78 31.39
C GLN A 411 -33.40 -15.52 31.90
N HIS A 412 -32.34 -14.77 32.23
CA HIS A 412 -31.21 -15.25 33.03
C HIS A 412 -31.24 -14.66 34.46
N PRO A 413 -30.75 -15.38 35.49
CA PRO A 413 -30.79 -14.94 36.88
C PRO A 413 -29.70 -13.89 37.21
N PRO A 414 -29.88 -13.07 38.27
CA PRO A 414 -28.94 -12.00 38.63
C PRO A 414 -27.70 -12.51 39.38
N HIS A 415 -26.56 -11.84 39.14
CA HIS A 415 -25.34 -12.01 39.93
C HIS A 415 -25.38 -11.23 41.27
N PRO A 416 -24.68 -11.69 42.31
CA PRO A 416 -24.55 -10.97 43.59
C PRO A 416 -23.62 -9.75 43.49
N GLN A 417 -23.76 -8.83 44.46
CA GLN A 417 -23.12 -7.51 44.47
C GLN A 417 -21.61 -7.54 44.79
N HIS A 418 -20.87 -6.59 44.23
CA HIS A 418 -19.46 -6.35 44.56
C HIS A 418 -19.28 -5.69 45.94
N ALA A 419 -18.21 -6.08 46.65
CA ALA A 419 -17.64 -5.31 47.76
C ALA A 419 -16.47 -4.43 47.25
N PRO A 420 -16.21 -3.24 47.83
CA PRO A 420 -15.18 -2.32 47.35
C PRO A 420 -13.76 -2.75 47.75
N HIS A 421 -12.80 -2.56 46.84
CA HIS A 421 -11.37 -2.73 47.12
C HIS A 421 -10.78 -1.53 47.89
N PRO A 422 -9.80 -1.75 48.79
CA PRO A 422 -8.99 -0.68 49.39
C PRO A 422 -7.97 -0.11 48.40
N GLN A 423 -7.47 1.09 48.68
CA GLN A 423 -6.62 1.90 47.80
C GLN A 423 -5.15 1.42 47.73
N HIS A 424 -4.51 1.60 46.57
CA HIS A 424 -3.06 1.46 46.40
C HIS A 424 -2.34 2.82 46.41
N PRO A 425 -1.08 2.90 46.91
CA PRO A 425 -0.27 4.11 46.89
C PRO A 425 0.36 4.39 45.50
N PRO A 426 0.83 5.63 45.22
CA PRO A 426 1.28 6.05 43.90
C PRO A 426 2.68 5.53 43.49
N HIS A 427 2.90 5.46 42.17
CA HIS A 427 4.18 5.07 41.56
C HIS A 427 5.30 6.14 41.69
N PRO A 428 6.58 5.73 41.79
CA PRO A 428 7.72 6.62 41.60
C PRO A 428 7.99 6.95 40.11
N GLN A 429 8.81 7.97 39.88
CA GLN A 429 8.99 8.65 38.59
C GLN A 429 9.98 7.95 37.62
N GLN A 430 9.83 8.21 36.32
CA GLN A 430 10.80 7.82 35.28
C GLN A 430 11.97 8.82 35.19
N PRO A 431 13.22 8.37 34.90
CA PRO A 431 14.32 9.24 34.47
C PRO A 431 14.25 9.53 32.95
N PRO A 432 14.84 10.65 32.47
CA PRO A 432 14.68 11.12 31.09
C PRO A 432 15.63 10.48 30.05
N HIS A 433 15.24 10.56 28.77
CA HIS A 433 16.06 10.18 27.62
C HIS A 433 17.23 11.16 27.36
N PRO A 434 18.43 10.67 26.96
CA PRO A 434 19.48 11.49 26.36
C PRO A 434 19.28 11.66 24.83
N HIS A 435 19.86 12.73 24.27
CA HIS A 435 19.63 13.19 22.90
C HIS A 435 20.50 12.51 21.80
N HIS A 436 20.13 12.80 20.54
CA HIS A 436 20.77 12.39 19.29
C HIS A 436 22.31 12.44 19.27
N ARG A 437 22.91 11.50 18.52
CA ARG A 437 24.25 11.63 17.94
C ARG A 437 24.22 11.14 16.49
N GLY A 438 24.92 11.85 15.59
CA GLY A 438 24.90 11.57 14.14
C GLY A 438 25.67 10.30 13.72
N PRO A 439 25.49 9.86 12.45
CA PRO A 439 26.07 8.61 11.95
C PRO A 439 27.60 8.67 11.80
N ALA A 440 28.26 7.56 12.11
CA ALA A 440 29.69 7.36 11.86
C ALA A 440 29.96 6.89 10.41
N ARG A 441 31.18 7.13 9.91
CA ARG A 441 31.64 6.66 8.60
C ARG A 441 31.79 5.13 8.59
N GLY A 442 31.38 4.49 7.50
CA GLY A 442 31.66 3.08 7.24
C GLY A 442 33.09 2.84 6.71
N PRO A 443 33.62 1.60 6.83
CA PRO A 443 34.89 1.18 6.22
C PRO A 443 34.74 0.89 4.72
N PRO A 444 35.84 0.86 3.94
CA PRO A 444 35.80 0.70 2.48
C PRO A 444 35.60 -0.76 2.01
N HIS A 445 35.19 -0.89 0.75
CA HIS A 445 34.96 -2.17 0.06
C HIS A 445 36.24 -2.99 -0.14
N ALA A 446 36.10 -4.32 -0.12
CA ALA A 446 37.04 -5.25 -0.74
C ALA A 446 36.32 -6.05 -1.84
N ASN A 447 36.74 -5.89 -3.09
CA ASN A 447 36.21 -6.67 -4.21
C ASN A 447 36.89 -8.04 -4.30
N HIS A 448 36.16 -9.12 -4.00
CA HIS A 448 36.48 -10.44 -4.56
C HIS A 448 35.20 -11.19 -4.94
N ARG A 449 35.12 -11.58 -6.22
CA ARG A 449 34.05 -12.37 -6.83
C ARG A 449 34.58 -13.78 -7.10
N PRO A 450 34.00 -14.83 -6.51
CA PRO A 450 34.18 -16.19 -7.01
C PRO A 450 33.49 -16.32 -8.38
N SER A 451 34.11 -17.04 -9.32
CA SER A 451 33.42 -17.56 -10.51
C SER A 451 32.89 -18.95 -10.18
N PRO A 452 31.74 -19.38 -10.73
CA PRO A 452 31.31 -20.77 -10.66
C PRO A 452 32.11 -21.67 -11.62
N ASP A 453 31.83 -22.96 -11.50
CA ASP A 453 32.10 -24.06 -12.43
C ASP A 453 33.57 -24.46 -12.67
N GLN A 454 33.96 -25.54 -11.99
CA GLN A 454 34.73 -26.63 -12.60
C GLN A 454 34.38 -27.95 -11.90
N ASP A 455 33.95 -28.94 -12.68
CA ASP A 455 33.83 -30.34 -12.26
C ASP A 455 35.24 -30.95 -12.09
N ASP A 456 35.38 -31.89 -11.16
CA ASP A 456 36.38 -32.97 -11.25
C ASP A 456 35.87 -34.17 -10.42
N GLU A 457 35.84 -35.36 -11.05
CA GLU A 457 35.63 -36.63 -10.35
C GLU A 457 36.98 -37.16 -9.82
N GLU A 458 37.15 -37.30 -8.51
CA GLU A 458 38.00 -38.32 -7.88
C GLU A 458 37.80 -38.29 -6.34
N GLY A 459 37.72 -39.41 -5.61
CA GLY A 459 37.86 -40.81 -6.05
C GLY A 459 38.81 -41.67 -5.21
N ILE A 460 38.97 -41.41 -3.91
CA ILE A 460 39.90 -42.18 -3.03
C ILE A 460 39.22 -42.62 -1.72
N TRP A 461 39.57 -43.82 -1.26
CA TRP A 461 39.11 -44.44 -0.01
C TRP A 461 40.01 -44.10 1.18
N ALA A 462 39.42 -44.00 2.38
CA ALA A 462 40.05 -44.30 3.67
C ALA A 462 38.98 -44.68 4.71
#